data_AF-A0A1C7N0U9-F1
#
_entry.id   AF-A0A1C7N0U9-F1
#
_cell.length_a   1.000
_cell.length_b   1.000
_cell.length_c   1.000
_cell.angle_alpha   90.00
_cell.angle_beta   90.00
_cell.angle_gamma   90.00
#
_symmetry.space_group_name_H-M   'P 1'
#
loop_
_entity.id
_entity.type
_entity.pdbx_description
1 polymer ?
#
loop_
_entity_poly.entity_id
_entity_poly.type
_entity_poly.pdbx_seq_one_letter_code
_entity_poly.pdbx_strand_id
1 'polypeptide(L)'
;MTETKKEGKKASNRLLGMKFMQRSLEKEKQEELEKERKRVISEAEWVLDREQTEAEKPKIQIECQSSFLPFTQATIAGRRSFQSFNKKVEALTEEQETQQRLEREEQAEKSHQISDKAMGEQMQTIRTVSKSSKKRKNPENHQSAKKPKATGFIKPK
;
A
#
# COMPACT_ATOMS: atom_id res chain seq x y z
N MET A 1 -29.33 16.98 55.86
CA MET A 1 -28.62 18.23 55.47
C MET A 1 -28.55 18.24 53.95
N THR A 2 -29.45 18.94 53.27
CA THR A 2 -29.50 19.02 51.79
C THR A 2 -28.78 20.29 51.35
N GLU A 3 -27.55 20.17 50.89
CA GLU A 3 -26.79 21.31 50.37
C GLU A 3 -27.35 21.77 49.02
N THR A 4 -27.94 22.97 48.99
CA THR A 4 -28.37 23.62 47.75
C THR A 4 -27.14 24.13 46.99
N LYS A 5 -26.78 23.43 45.91
CA LYS A 5 -25.73 23.83 44.98
C LYS A 5 -26.08 25.19 44.36
N LYS A 6 -25.33 26.24 44.73
CA LYS A 6 -25.45 27.60 44.16
C LYS A 6 -25.29 27.52 42.65
N GLU A 7 -26.36 27.79 41.90
CA GLU A 7 -26.27 27.96 40.46
C GLU A 7 -25.43 29.21 40.16
N GLY A 8 -24.33 29.03 39.43
CA GLY A 8 -23.51 30.13 38.94
C GLY A 8 -24.30 31.08 38.03
N LYS A 9 -23.87 32.34 37.96
CA LYS A 9 -24.52 33.37 37.14
C LYS A 9 -24.55 32.93 35.67
N LYS A 10 -25.73 32.68 35.13
CA LYS A 10 -25.93 32.34 33.70
C LYS A 10 -25.76 33.59 32.84
N ALA A 11 -25.08 33.45 31.71
CA ALA A 11 -24.96 34.52 30.73
C ALA A 11 -26.34 34.90 30.15
N SER A 12 -26.50 36.15 29.71
CA SER A 12 -27.75 36.61 29.13
C SER A 12 -28.07 35.91 27.80
N ASN A 13 -29.36 35.70 27.50
CA ASN A 13 -29.80 35.04 26.26
C ASN A 13 -29.27 35.71 24.99
N ARG A 14 -29.08 37.05 25.01
CA ARG A 14 -28.54 37.78 23.86
C ARG A 14 -27.07 37.47 23.60
N LEU A 15 -26.29 37.23 24.67
CA LEU A 15 -24.88 36.82 24.56
C LEU A 15 -24.79 35.37 24.09
N LEU A 16 -25.61 34.47 24.65
CA LEU A 16 -25.65 33.05 24.26
C LEU A 16 -26.09 32.84 22.80
N GLY A 17 -26.95 33.73 22.27
CA GLY A 17 -27.37 33.73 20.87
C GLY A 17 -26.33 34.24 19.88
N MET A 18 -25.19 34.77 20.35
CA MET A 18 -24.11 35.20 19.46
C MET A 18 -23.39 33.99 18.87
N LYS A 19 -23.06 34.05 17.57
CA LYS A 19 -22.45 32.93 16.83
C LYS A 19 -21.16 32.40 17.46
N PHE A 20 -20.37 33.24 18.14
CA PHE A 20 -19.14 32.78 18.78
C PHE A 20 -19.41 31.91 20.01
N MET A 21 -20.43 32.24 20.81
CA MET A 21 -20.87 31.39 21.92
C MET A 21 -21.43 30.08 21.40
N GLN A 22 -22.26 30.13 20.36
CA GLN A 22 -22.83 28.94 19.73
C GLN A 22 -21.76 28.00 19.16
N ARG A 23 -20.76 28.55 18.46
CA ARG A 23 -19.64 27.74 17.94
C ARG A 23 -18.80 27.11 19.04
N SER A 24 -18.58 27.81 20.16
CA SER A 24 -17.86 27.26 21.30
C SER A 24 -18.62 26.09 21.92
N LEU A 25 -19.93 26.27 22.14
CA LEU A 25 -20.80 25.23 22.70
C LEU A 25 -20.96 24.03 21.74
N GLU A 26 -21.06 24.28 20.45
CA GLU A 26 -21.13 23.23 19.43
C GLU A 26 -19.84 22.43 19.35
N LYS A 27 -18.69 23.11 19.46
CA LYS A 27 -17.38 22.44 19.50
C LYS A 27 -17.23 21.57 20.76
N GLU A 28 -17.59 22.10 21.93
CA GLU A 28 -17.57 21.34 23.19
C GLU A 28 -18.46 20.09 23.11
N LYS A 29 -19.68 20.24 22.58
CA LYS A 29 -20.60 19.12 22.36
C LYS A 29 -20.06 18.11 21.35
N GLN A 30 -19.43 18.55 20.26
CA GLN A 30 -18.81 17.65 19.28
C GLN A 30 -17.65 16.86 19.91
N GLU A 31 -16.80 17.50 20.70
CA GLU A 31 -15.72 16.84 21.42
C GLU A 31 -16.25 15.81 22.44
N GLU A 32 -17.33 16.11 23.14
CA GLU A 32 -18.00 15.14 24.03
C GLU A 32 -18.52 13.92 23.25
N LEU A 33 -19.23 14.14 22.15
CA LEU A 33 -19.74 13.05 21.30
C LEU A 33 -18.60 12.21 20.69
N GLU A 34 -17.48 12.83 20.31
CA GLU A 34 -16.31 12.10 19.83
C GLU A 34 -15.64 11.26 20.92
N LYS A 35 -15.56 11.78 22.15
CA LYS A 35 -15.05 11.02 23.30
C LYS A 35 -15.94 9.82 23.61
N GLU A 36 -17.25 10.00 23.58
CA GLU A 36 -18.20 8.90 23.77
C GLU A 36 -18.07 7.84 22.66
N ARG A 37 -17.97 8.25 21.39
CA ARG A 37 -17.74 7.33 20.27
C ARG A 37 -16.45 6.54 20.44
N LYS A 38 -15.34 7.21 20.76
CA LYS A 38 -14.05 6.56 21.01
C LYS A 38 -14.13 5.61 22.19
N ARG A 39 -14.84 5.99 23.25
CA ARG A 39 -15.07 5.13 24.42
C ARG A 39 -15.83 3.87 24.04
N VAL A 40 -16.96 3.99 23.34
CA VAL A 40 -17.75 2.84 22.87
C VAL A 40 -16.92 1.91 22.00
N ILE A 41 -16.13 2.47 21.07
CA ILE A 41 -15.22 1.70 20.23
C ILE A 41 -14.18 0.98 21.09
N SER A 42 -13.51 1.68 22.01
CA SER A 42 -12.48 1.08 22.88
C SER A 42 -13.01 0.01 23.84
N GLU A 43 -14.27 0.13 24.29
CA GLU A 43 -14.92 -0.87 25.14
C GLU A 43 -15.33 -2.11 24.32
N ALA A 44 -15.56 -1.96 23.02
CA ALA A 44 -15.96 -3.03 22.10
C ALA A 44 -14.79 -3.65 21.32
N GLU A 45 -13.63 -2.99 21.25
CA GLU A 45 -12.44 -3.48 20.55
C GLU A 45 -11.77 -4.60 21.35
N TRP A 46 -11.63 -5.77 20.72
CA TRP A 46 -10.92 -6.91 21.29
C TRP A 46 -9.53 -6.97 20.68
N VAL A 47 -8.50 -6.88 21.52
CA VAL A 47 -7.10 -7.01 21.08
C VAL A 47 -6.68 -8.47 21.21
N LEU A 48 -6.23 -9.06 20.10
CA LEU A 48 -5.63 -10.40 20.09
C LEU A 48 -4.11 -10.27 20.14
N ASP A 49 -3.48 -10.65 21.25
CA ASP A 49 -2.02 -10.72 21.35
C ASP A 49 -1.48 -11.89 20.52
N ARG A 50 -0.89 -11.56 19.36
CA ARG A 50 -0.38 -12.53 18.39
C ARG A 50 1.03 -13.03 18.70
N GLU A 51 1.67 -12.54 19.76
CA GLU A 51 3.05 -12.83 20.14
C GLU A 51 3.32 -14.35 20.36
N GLN A 52 2.30 -15.14 20.68
CA GLN A 52 2.45 -16.56 21.04
C GLN A 52 1.98 -17.57 19.99
N THR A 53 1.34 -17.11 18.91
CA THR A 53 0.84 -18.03 17.87
C THR A 53 1.72 -17.89 16.64
N GLU A 54 2.73 -18.75 16.55
CA GLU A 54 3.44 -19.04 15.30
C GLU A 54 2.48 -19.74 14.32
N ALA A 55 1.45 -19.04 13.89
CA ALA A 55 0.61 -19.50 12.80
C ALA A 55 1.50 -19.53 11.55
N GLU A 56 1.66 -20.72 10.97
CA GLU A 56 2.35 -20.91 9.70
C GLU A 56 1.75 -19.93 8.68
N LYS A 57 2.51 -18.87 8.35
CA LYS A 57 2.04 -17.88 7.39
C LYS A 57 1.72 -18.62 6.09
N PRO A 58 0.55 -18.38 5.49
CA PRO A 58 0.21 -19.02 4.24
C PRO A 58 1.31 -18.72 3.22
N LYS A 59 1.75 -19.75 2.49
CA LYS A 59 2.84 -19.67 1.51
C LYS A 59 2.60 -18.62 0.42
N ILE A 60 1.34 -18.21 0.22
CA ILE A 60 0.92 -17.17 -0.70
C ILE A 60 -0.10 -16.27 0.04
N GLN A 61 0.20 -14.98 0.12
CA GLN A 61 -0.71 -13.96 0.62
C GLN A 61 -1.33 -13.25 -0.58
N ILE A 62 -2.66 -13.31 -0.69
CA ILE A 62 -3.42 -12.64 -1.75
C ILE A 62 -4.13 -11.45 -1.13
N GLU A 63 -3.77 -10.25 -1.57
CA GLU A 63 -4.44 -9.02 -1.16
C GLU A 63 -5.48 -8.62 -2.21
N CYS A 64 -6.76 -8.65 -1.82
CA CYS A 64 -7.86 -8.19 -2.66
C CYS A 64 -8.06 -6.68 -2.44
N GLN A 65 -7.57 -5.87 -3.36
CA GLN A 65 -7.82 -4.43 -3.35
C GLN A 65 -9.13 -4.09 -4.11
N SER A 66 -9.88 -3.11 -3.62
CA SER A 66 -11.13 -2.67 -4.26
C SER A 66 -10.93 -1.88 -5.55
N SER A 67 -9.73 -1.33 -5.74
CA SER A 67 -9.38 -0.50 -6.89
C SER A 67 -8.47 -1.23 -7.88
N PHE A 68 -8.68 -0.98 -9.18
CA PHE A 68 -7.81 -1.49 -10.25
C PHE A 68 -6.55 -0.65 -10.50
N LEU A 69 -6.41 0.50 -9.84
CA LEU A 69 -5.28 1.43 -10.02
C LEU A 69 -3.89 0.78 -9.85
N PRO A 70 -3.67 -0.14 -8.88
CA PRO A 70 -2.38 -0.80 -8.73
C PRO A 70 -1.98 -1.68 -9.92
N PHE A 71 -2.94 -2.18 -10.70
CA PHE A 71 -2.67 -3.01 -11.88
C PHE A 71 -2.37 -2.18 -13.13
N THR A 72 -2.77 -0.90 -13.14
CA THR A 72 -2.54 -0.02 -14.28
C THR A 72 -1.19 0.68 -14.14
N GLN A 73 -0.31 0.48 -15.13
CA GLN A 73 1.01 1.11 -15.14
C GLN A 73 0.95 2.64 -15.32
N ALA A 74 -0.12 3.16 -15.90
CA ALA A 74 -0.31 4.57 -16.18
C ALA A 74 -1.69 5.01 -15.67
N THR A 75 -1.71 6.00 -14.79
CA THR A 75 -2.95 6.64 -14.34
C THR A 75 -3.30 7.74 -15.33
N ILE A 76 -4.24 7.45 -16.22
CA ILE A 76 -4.75 8.43 -17.18
C ILE A 76 -5.78 9.32 -16.47
N ALA A 77 -5.60 10.64 -16.55
CA ALA A 77 -6.60 11.57 -16.05
C ALA A 77 -7.92 11.41 -16.84
N GLY A 78 -9.03 11.17 -16.14
CA GLY A 78 -10.34 10.96 -16.78
C GLY A 78 -10.88 12.23 -17.47
N ARG A 79 -10.48 13.41 -17.01
CA ARG A 79 -10.83 14.69 -17.65
C ARG A 79 -9.80 15.02 -18.71
N ARG A 80 -10.22 15.07 -19.98
CA ARG A 80 -9.37 15.43 -21.12
C ARG A 80 -10.06 16.48 -21.99
N SER A 81 -9.29 17.42 -22.54
CA SER A 81 -9.73 18.25 -23.65
C SER A 81 -8.98 17.85 -24.91
N PHE A 82 -9.56 18.20 -26.05
CA PHE A 82 -8.97 17.93 -27.36
C PHE A 82 -8.96 19.21 -28.19
N GLN A 83 -8.10 19.24 -29.20
CA GLN A 83 -8.04 20.33 -30.18
C GLN A 83 -7.85 21.72 -29.54
N SER A 84 -7.14 21.83 -28.42
CA SER A 84 -6.91 23.09 -27.72
C SER A 84 -8.16 23.79 -27.20
N PHE A 85 -9.29 23.07 -27.06
CA PHE A 85 -10.54 23.61 -26.50
C PHE A 85 -10.34 24.13 -25.07
N ASN A 86 -9.51 23.44 -24.29
CA ASN A 86 -9.09 23.92 -22.98
C ASN A 86 -7.60 23.66 -22.74
N LYS A 87 -6.77 24.58 -23.20
CA LYS A 87 -5.30 24.51 -23.06
C LYS A 87 -4.82 24.28 -21.63
N LYS A 88 -5.55 24.75 -20.61
CA LYS A 88 -5.18 24.53 -19.20
C LYS A 88 -5.34 23.07 -18.79
N VAL A 89 -6.36 22.38 -19.31
CA VAL A 89 -6.59 20.96 -19.03
C VAL A 89 -5.57 20.12 -19.79
N GLU A 90 -5.31 20.44 -21.06
CA GLU A 90 -4.27 19.79 -21.86
C GLU A 90 -2.87 19.90 -21.21
N ALA A 91 -2.47 21.11 -20.80
CA ALA A 91 -1.20 21.32 -20.10
C ALA A 91 -1.10 20.50 -18.82
N LEU A 92 -2.15 20.49 -17.99
CA LEU A 92 -2.19 19.67 -16.77
C LEU A 92 -2.06 18.17 -17.07
N THR A 93 -2.71 17.68 -18.13
CA THR A 93 -2.60 16.26 -18.51
C THR A 93 -1.19 15.93 -19.00
N GLU A 94 -0.56 16.81 -19.79
CA GLU A 94 0.81 16.62 -20.27
C GLU A 94 1.83 16.65 -19.13
N GLU A 95 1.69 17.59 -18.18
CA GLU A 95 2.51 17.65 -16.97
C GLU A 95 2.40 16.37 -16.13
N GLN A 96 1.18 15.85 -15.94
CA GLN A 96 0.97 14.61 -15.19
C GLN A 96 1.54 13.38 -15.91
N GLU A 97 1.40 13.30 -17.23
CA GLU A 97 1.95 12.20 -18.03
C GLU A 97 3.48 12.20 -18.04
N THR A 98 4.09 13.39 -18.16
CA THR A 98 5.56 13.55 -18.10
C THR A 98 6.12 13.20 -16.73
N GLN A 99 5.49 13.66 -15.65
CA GLN A 99 5.87 13.31 -14.28
C GLN A 99 5.80 11.80 -14.03
N GLN A 100 4.68 11.15 -14.39
CA GLN A 100 4.55 9.70 -14.23
C GLN A 100 5.61 8.92 -15.03
N ARG A 101 5.98 9.40 -16.21
CA ARG A 101 7.03 8.78 -17.01
C ARG A 101 8.40 8.91 -16.35
N LEU A 102 8.74 10.11 -15.85
CA LEU A 102 9.99 10.35 -15.14
C LEU A 102 10.08 9.52 -13.86
N GLU A 103 9.02 9.44 -13.06
CA GLU A 103 8.98 8.61 -11.86
C GLU A 103 9.21 7.12 -12.19
N ARG A 104 8.65 6.62 -13.30
CA ARG A 104 8.88 5.25 -13.75
C ARG A 104 10.34 5.00 -14.13
N GLU A 105 10.94 5.93 -14.87
CA GLU A 105 12.34 5.86 -15.29
C GLU A 105 13.26 5.92 -14.04
N GLU A 106 12.99 6.82 -13.10
CA GLU A 106 13.74 6.96 -11.85
C GLU A 106 13.62 5.69 -10.97
N GLN A 107 12.45 5.08 -10.88
CA GLN A 107 12.25 3.81 -10.16
C GLN A 107 13.05 2.67 -10.80
N ALA A 108 13.07 2.59 -12.14
CA ALA A 108 13.86 1.60 -12.85
C ALA A 108 15.37 1.81 -12.58
N GLU A 109 15.85 3.05 -12.67
CA GLU A 109 17.25 3.40 -12.36
C GLU A 109 17.61 3.06 -10.91
N LYS A 110 16.76 3.42 -9.94
CA LYS A 110 16.95 3.08 -8.52
C LYS A 110 17.05 1.57 -8.31
N SER A 111 16.25 0.78 -9.03
CA SER A 111 16.32 -0.69 -8.95
C SER A 111 17.63 -1.26 -9.50
N HIS A 112 18.25 -0.56 -10.46
CA HIS A 112 19.53 -0.94 -11.07
C HIS A 112 20.75 -0.36 -10.33
N GLN A 113 20.56 0.67 -9.51
CA GLN A 113 21.59 1.24 -8.65
C GLN A 113 21.81 0.37 -7.41
N ILE A 114 22.62 -0.69 -7.58
CA ILE A 114 23.11 -1.51 -6.48
C ILE A 114 24.47 -0.96 -6.04
N SER A 115 24.63 -0.66 -4.74
CA SER A 115 25.94 -0.24 -4.21
C SER A 115 26.97 -1.37 -4.27
N ASP A 116 28.26 -1.03 -4.43
CA ASP A 116 29.36 -2.01 -4.51
C ASP A 116 29.39 -2.97 -3.31
N LYS A 117 29.03 -2.47 -2.12
CA LYS A 117 28.94 -3.29 -0.90
C LYS A 117 27.81 -4.31 -0.99
N ALA A 118 26.61 -3.88 -1.42
CA ALA A 118 25.46 -4.77 -1.60
C ALA A 118 25.71 -5.79 -2.74
N MET A 119 26.36 -5.37 -3.82
CA MET A 119 26.78 -6.26 -4.90
C MET A 119 27.79 -7.31 -4.39
N GLY A 120 28.72 -6.91 -3.54
CA GLY A 120 29.70 -7.80 -2.90
C GLY A 120 29.04 -8.91 -2.08
N GLU A 121 28.05 -8.56 -1.25
CA GLU A 121 27.28 -9.52 -0.44
C GLU A 121 26.47 -10.48 -1.34
N GLN A 122 25.84 -9.98 -2.40
CA GLN A 122 25.12 -10.81 -3.37
C GLN A 122 26.07 -11.76 -4.13
N MET A 123 27.28 -11.32 -4.50
CA MET A 123 28.26 -12.18 -5.15
C MET A 123 28.85 -13.23 -4.21
N GLN A 124 29.01 -12.92 -2.92
CA GLN A 124 29.46 -13.88 -1.91
C GLN A 124 28.46 -15.03 -1.75
N THR A 125 27.15 -14.72 -1.70
CA THR A 125 26.10 -15.75 -1.61
C THR A 125 26.05 -16.65 -2.86
N ILE A 126 26.26 -16.11 -4.06
CA ILE A 126 26.33 -16.92 -5.29
C ILE A 126 27.57 -17.83 -5.31
N ARG A 127 28.72 -17.34 -4.82
CA ARG A 127 29.95 -18.15 -4.75
C ARG A 127 29.87 -19.32 -3.76
N THR A 128 29.07 -19.21 -2.70
CA THR A 128 28.92 -20.29 -1.72
C THR A 128 28.04 -21.42 -2.27
N VAL A 129 26.98 -21.11 -3.03
CA VAL A 129 26.17 -22.13 -3.72
C VAL A 129 26.90 -22.78 -4.90
N SER A 130 27.78 -22.07 -5.62
CA SER A 130 28.52 -22.65 -6.75
C SER A 130 29.68 -23.57 -6.33
N LYS A 131 30.15 -23.50 -5.07
CA LYS A 131 31.21 -24.38 -4.55
C LYS A 131 30.69 -25.75 -4.10
N SER A 132 29.38 -25.93 -3.91
CA SER A 132 28.79 -27.21 -3.46
C SER A 132 28.42 -28.14 -4.61
N SER A 133 28.41 -27.67 -5.87
CA SER A 133 28.19 -28.54 -7.04
C SER A 133 29.45 -29.35 -7.36
N LYS A 134 29.61 -30.51 -6.71
CA LYS A 134 30.58 -31.54 -7.10
C LYS A 134 30.35 -31.92 -8.57
N LYS A 135 31.31 -31.54 -9.41
CA LYS A 135 31.41 -31.86 -10.83
C LYS A 135 31.22 -33.37 -11.04
N ARG A 136 30.08 -33.81 -11.59
CA ARG A 136 29.92 -35.18 -12.09
C ARG A 136 30.91 -35.35 -13.25
N LYS A 137 31.97 -36.15 -13.05
CA LYS A 137 32.88 -36.53 -14.13
C LYS A 137 32.12 -37.44 -15.09
N ASN A 138 31.95 -37.01 -16.34
CA ASN A 138 31.40 -37.82 -17.42
C ASN A 138 32.55 -38.63 -18.03
N PRO A 139 32.55 -39.98 -18.02
CA PRO A 139 33.51 -40.75 -18.79
C PRO A 139 33.13 -40.71 -20.28
N GLU A 140 34.05 -40.27 -21.13
CA GLU A 140 33.86 -40.34 -22.58
C GLU A 140 33.82 -41.80 -23.05
N ASN A 141 32.75 -42.18 -23.75
CA ASN A 141 32.87 -43.14 -24.84
C ASN A 141 31.73 -42.98 -25.85
N HIS A 142 32.09 -42.91 -27.13
CA HIS A 142 31.18 -42.86 -28.27
C HIS A 142 30.37 -44.16 -28.38
N GLN A 143 29.04 -44.05 -28.50
CA GLN A 143 28.22 -44.81 -29.44
C GLN A 143 26.75 -44.36 -29.41
N SER A 144 26.16 -44.37 -30.60
CA SER A 144 24.85 -43.89 -31.01
C SER A 144 23.63 -44.46 -30.24
N ALA A 145 22.70 -43.61 -29.79
CA ALA A 145 21.33 -44.04 -29.49
C ALA A 145 20.29 -42.89 -29.54
N LYS A 146 19.47 -42.93 -30.61
CA LYS A 146 18.06 -42.54 -30.79
C LYS A 146 17.49 -41.33 -30.00
N LYS A 147 17.03 -40.32 -30.75
CA LYS A 147 16.24 -39.16 -30.28
C LYS A 147 14.88 -39.59 -29.68
N PRO A 148 14.40 -38.99 -28.58
CA PRO A 148 13.04 -39.23 -28.08
C PRO A 148 11.99 -38.48 -28.92
N LYS A 149 10.85 -39.14 -29.16
CA LYS A 149 9.70 -38.62 -29.94
C LYS A 149 8.94 -37.55 -29.13
N ALA A 150 8.50 -36.49 -29.80
CA ALA A 150 7.66 -35.43 -29.23
C ALA A 150 6.30 -35.98 -28.76
N THR A 151 5.91 -35.67 -27.53
CA THR A 151 4.57 -35.93 -27.00
C THR A 151 3.62 -34.82 -27.46
N GLY A 152 2.58 -35.20 -28.21
CA GLY A 152 1.59 -34.29 -28.79
C GLY A 152 0.69 -33.61 -27.76
N PHE A 153 0.21 -32.43 -28.14
CA PHE A 153 -0.74 -31.57 -27.44
C PHE A 153 -2.10 -32.26 -27.22
N ILE A 154 -2.59 -32.28 -25.97
CA ILE A 154 -3.90 -32.84 -25.60
C ILE A 154 -4.90 -31.67 -25.44
N LYS A 155 -5.98 -31.67 -26.20
CA LYS A 155 -7.07 -30.68 -26.07
C LYS A 155 -8.06 -31.11 -24.96
N PRO A 156 -8.60 -30.16 -24.16
CA PRO A 156 -9.59 -30.45 -23.14
C PRO A 156 -10.98 -30.73 -23.74
N LYS A 157 -11.76 -31.55 -23.03
CA LYS A 157 -13.18 -31.85 -23.32
C LYS A 157 -14.09 -30.74 -22.82
#